data_AF-A0A0Q8MJ06-F1
#
_entry.id   AF-A0A0Q8MJ06-F1
#
_cell.length_a   1.000
_cell.length_b   1.000
_cell.length_c   1.000
_cell.angle_alpha   90.00
_cell.angle_beta   90.00
_cell.angle_gamma   90.00
#
_symmetry.space_group_name_H-M   'P 1'
#
loop_
_entity.id
_entity.type
_entity.pdbx_description
1 polymer ?
#
loop_
_entity_poly.entity_id
_entity_poly.type
_entity_poly.pdbx_seq_one_letter_code
_entity_poly.pdbx_strand_id
1 'polypeptide(L)'
;MRFALITLAACVAATSCVAAPVPQPRTAAAVPLFPGLALTGEEPVAEGGEVLMNENDPIAFVSGVKRAYVVAVTPEEVHGFYLGKLGGKVDYSSEDGHESIRPGGSTPVILSLDAHGFDVELGPDGRDMPGAKKRGLLTKFRKPLASGEWVQESQFQWIVRDAKGDLRSFHVSVQDQGLARDWSSYRPNTVVEITVNQFRQ
;
A
#
# COMPACT_ATOMS: atom_id res chain seq x y z
N MET A 1 -42.97 53.23 -24.45
CA MET A 1 -41.80 52.40 -24.79
C MET A 1 -41.59 51.40 -23.67
N ARG A 2 -41.79 50.10 -23.93
CA ARG A 2 -41.54 49.01 -22.96
C ARG A 2 -40.18 48.39 -23.32
N PHE A 3 -39.20 48.49 -22.42
CA PHE A 3 -37.92 47.80 -22.57
C PHE A 3 -38.07 46.36 -22.05
N ALA A 4 -37.87 45.39 -22.94
CA ALA A 4 -37.82 43.98 -22.58
C ALA A 4 -36.41 43.63 -22.07
N LEU A 5 -36.33 43.20 -20.80
CA LEU A 5 -35.11 42.66 -20.21
C LEU A 5 -34.98 41.19 -20.65
N ILE A 6 -33.96 40.86 -21.43
CA ILE A 6 -33.63 39.48 -21.79
C ILE A 6 -32.60 38.97 -20.77
N THR A 7 -33.04 38.08 -19.88
CA THR A 7 -32.16 37.40 -18.92
C THR A 7 -31.47 36.23 -19.60
N LEU A 8 -30.18 36.34 -19.87
CA LEU A 8 -29.35 35.28 -20.42
C LEU A 8 -28.95 34.32 -19.28
N ALA A 9 -29.60 33.14 -19.21
CA ALA A 9 -29.22 32.09 -18.28
C ALA A 9 -27.98 31.36 -18.81
N ALA A 10 -26.81 31.61 -18.20
CA ALA A 10 -25.59 30.88 -18.48
C ALA A 10 -25.62 29.52 -17.74
N CYS A 11 -25.97 28.45 -18.46
CA CYS A 11 -25.78 27.07 -17.97
C CYS A 11 -24.28 26.75 -17.92
N VAL A 12 -23.68 26.84 -16.73
CA VAL A 12 -22.35 26.29 -16.47
C VAL A 12 -22.48 24.77 -16.38
N ALA A 13 -22.24 24.08 -17.49
CA ALA A 13 -22.13 22.63 -17.50
C ALA A 13 -20.83 22.23 -16.78
N ALA A 14 -20.93 21.88 -15.50
CA ALA A 14 -19.83 21.27 -14.75
C ALA A 14 -19.49 19.92 -15.39
N THR A 15 -18.45 19.91 -16.23
CA THR A 15 -17.94 18.68 -16.83
C THR A 15 -17.15 17.96 -15.75
N SER A 16 -17.79 17.01 -15.07
CA SER A 16 -17.13 16.14 -14.11
C SER A 16 -16.06 15.33 -14.85
N CYS A 17 -14.80 15.72 -14.72
CA CYS A 17 -13.68 14.91 -15.15
C CYS A 17 -13.65 13.64 -14.29
N VAL A 18 -14.19 12.54 -14.80
CA VAL A 18 -13.96 11.22 -14.22
C VAL A 18 -12.49 10.90 -14.48
N ALA A 19 -11.67 10.95 -13.43
CA ALA A 19 -10.28 10.55 -13.51
C ALA A 19 -10.20 9.10 -14.03
N ALA A 20 -9.44 8.90 -15.10
CA ALA A 20 -9.16 7.56 -15.62
C ALA A 20 -8.47 6.72 -14.53
N PRO A 21 -8.77 5.42 -14.44
CA PRO A 21 -8.11 4.54 -13.47
C PRO A 21 -6.60 4.57 -13.69
N VAL A 22 -5.85 4.71 -12.59
CA VAL A 22 -4.38 4.71 -12.61
C VAL A 22 -3.92 3.36 -13.16
N PRO A 23 -3.15 3.31 -14.27
CA PRO A 23 -2.67 2.04 -14.81
C PRO A 23 -1.77 1.34 -13.78
N GLN A 24 -2.18 0.15 -13.34
CA GLN A 24 -1.43 -0.59 -12.35
C GLN A 24 -0.16 -1.20 -12.93
N PRO A 25 0.94 -1.26 -12.16
CA PRO A 25 2.15 -1.94 -12.60
C PRO A 25 1.90 -3.41 -12.91
N ARG A 26 2.46 -3.88 -14.02
CA ARG A 26 2.34 -5.28 -14.48
C ARG A 26 3.65 -6.04 -14.46
N THR A 27 4.74 -5.36 -14.08
CA THR A 27 6.09 -5.90 -13.98
C THR A 27 6.78 -5.30 -12.75
N ALA A 28 7.76 -6.00 -12.20
CA ALA A 28 8.50 -5.53 -11.03
C ALA A 28 9.18 -4.16 -11.28
N ALA A 29 9.71 -3.95 -12.49
CA ALA A 29 10.37 -2.69 -12.87
C ALA A 29 9.40 -1.51 -13.04
N ALA A 30 8.10 -1.77 -13.21
CA ALA A 30 7.09 -0.74 -13.34
C ALA A 30 6.52 -0.29 -11.98
N VAL A 31 6.87 -0.98 -10.88
CA VAL A 31 6.44 -0.56 -9.54
C VAL A 31 7.18 0.76 -9.20
N PRO A 32 6.45 1.84 -8.90
CA PRO A 32 7.06 3.14 -8.63
C PRO A 32 7.92 3.06 -7.37
N LEU A 33 9.14 3.58 -7.42
CA LEU A 33 10.00 3.67 -6.24
C LEU A 33 9.88 5.06 -5.62
N PHE A 34 9.70 5.11 -4.29
CA PHE A 34 9.78 6.36 -3.54
C PHE A 34 11.17 7.01 -3.74
N PRO A 35 11.26 8.33 -4.00
CA PRO A 35 12.54 9.00 -4.18
C PRO A 35 13.47 8.86 -2.98
N GLY A 36 14.72 8.46 -3.23
CA GLY A 36 15.73 8.29 -2.17
C GLY A 36 15.73 6.93 -1.48
N LEU A 37 14.92 5.97 -1.94
CA LEU A 37 15.05 4.58 -1.50
C LEU A 37 16.44 4.02 -1.86
N ALA A 38 17.09 3.41 -0.87
CA ALA A 38 18.31 2.64 -1.05
C ALA A 38 18.00 1.14 -0.92
N LEU A 39 18.39 0.35 -1.91
CA LEU A 39 18.26 -1.12 -1.87
C LEU A 39 19.17 -1.68 -0.78
N THR A 40 18.62 -2.48 0.13
CA THR A 40 19.36 -3.14 1.22
C THR A 40 19.38 -4.65 1.12
N GLY A 41 18.47 -5.23 0.33
CA GLY A 41 18.42 -6.67 0.10
C GLY A 41 17.58 -7.03 -1.11
N GLU A 42 17.96 -8.10 -1.78
CA GLU A 42 17.18 -8.77 -2.82
C GLU A 42 17.34 -10.27 -2.63
N GLU A 43 16.22 -10.97 -2.55
CA GLU A 43 16.21 -12.42 -2.35
C GLU A 43 15.09 -13.08 -3.16
N PRO A 44 15.29 -14.33 -3.62
CA PRO A 44 14.22 -15.11 -4.20
C PRO A 44 13.18 -15.44 -3.11
N VAL A 45 11.90 -15.40 -3.46
CA VAL A 45 10.84 -15.87 -2.57
C VAL A 45 10.88 -17.40 -2.59
N ALA A 46 10.99 -18.00 -1.40
CA ALA A 46 11.01 -19.44 -1.25
C ALA A 46 9.69 -20.09 -1.70
N GLU A 47 9.78 -21.29 -2.25
CA GLU A 47 8.63 -22.12 -2.61
C GLU A 47 7.76 -22.35 -1.36
N GLY A 48 6.50 -21.90 -1.40
CA GLY A 48 5.55 -21.98 -0.28
C GLY A 48 5.23 -20.66 0.44
N GLY A 49 5.79 -19.52 0.02
CA GLY A 49 5.54 -18.21 0.66
C GLY A 49 4.14 -17.62 0.44
N GLU A 50 3.64 -17.66 -0.80
CA GLU A 50 2.27 -17.26 -1.15
C GLU A 50 1.63 -18.39 -1.97
N VAL A 51 0.42 -18.81 -1.60
CA VAL A 51 -0.34 -19.82 -2.32
C VAL A 51 -1.62 -19.17 -2.81
N LEU A 52 -1.72 -18.99 -4.13
CA LEU A 52 -3.00 -18.72 -4.76
C LEU A 52 -3.73 -20.06 -4.90
N MET A 53 -4.88 -20.18 -4.23
CA MET A 53 -5.74 -21.35 -4.31
C MET A 53 -6.96 -21.02 -5.15
N ASN A 54 -7.20 -21.79 -6.21
CA ASN A 54 -8.56 -21.96 -6.72
C ASN A 54 -9.28 -22.93 -5.77
N GLU A 55 -10.61 -22.81 -5.64
CA GLU A 55 -11.44 -23.71 -4.79
C GLU A 55 -11.15 -25.20 -4.99
N ASN A 56 -10.58 -25.62 -6.13
CA ASN A 56 -10.29 -27.02 -6.43
C ASN A 56 -8.87 -27.35 -6.90
N ASP A 57 -8.00 -26.36 -7.19
CA ASP A 57 -6.64 -26.61 -7.69
C ASP A 57 -5.61 -25.58 -7.19
N PRO A 58 -4.44 -26.02 -6.70
CA PRO A 58 -3.35 -25.12 -6.35
C PRO A 58 -2.75 -24.54 -7.64
N ILE A 59 -2.62 -23.21 -7.69
CA ILE A 59 -1.90 -22.56 -8.79
C ILE A 59 -0.40 -22.71 -8.50
N ALA A 60 0.34 -23.24 -9.47
CA ALA A 60 1.75 -23.52 -9.30
C ALA A 60 2.56 -22.23 -9.16
N PHE A 61 3.20 -22.03 -8.01
CA PHE A 61 4.23 -21.01 -7.85
C PHE A 61 5.40 -21.32 -8.78
N VAL A 62 5.86 -20.31 -9.54
CA VAL A 62 6.97 -20.45 -10.49
C VAL A 62 8.23 -19.82 -9.95
N SER A 63 8.11 -18.59 -9.45
CA SER A 63 9.24 -17.80 -8.95
C SER A 63 8.71 -16.58 -8.23
N GLY A 64 9.51 -16.01 -7.33
CA GLY A 64 9.25 -14.71 -6.79
C GLY A 64 10.54 -13.98 -6.44
N VAL A 65 10.45 -12.67 -6.37
CA VAL A 65 11.55 -11.81 -5.91
C VAL A 65 11.02 -10.85 -4.85
N LYS A 66 11.75 -10.75 -3.75
CA LYS A 66 11.53 -9.75 -2.71
C LYS A 66 12.70 -8.79 -2.71
N ARG A 67 12.40 -7.49 -2.73
CA ARG A 67 13.38 -6.41 -2.60
C ARG A 67 13.05 -5.57 -1.38
N ALA A 68 14.03 -5.38 -0.50
CA ALA A 68 13.93 -4.52 0.66
C ALA A 68 14.70 -3.23 0.42
N TYR A 69 14.07 -2.12 0.74
CA TYR A 69 14.60 -0.77 0.61
C TYR A 69 14.46 -0.02 1.92
N VAL A 70 15.35 0.95 2.15
CA VAL A 70 15.26 1.87 3.29
C VAL A 70 15.28 3.32 2.82
N VAL A 71 14.61 4.19 3.57
CA VAL A 71 14.67 5.65 3.37
C VAL A 71 14.50 6.37 4.71
N ALA A 72 15.24 7.46 4.91
CA ALA A 72 15.22 8.26 6.14
C ALA A 72 14.09 9.30 6.16
N VAL A 73 12.85 8.86 5.94
CA VAL A 73 11.63 9.69 6.01
C VAL A 73 10.58 9.02 6.91
N THR A 74 9.44 9.65 7.11
CA THR A 74 8.33 9.08 7.88
C THR A 74 7.52 8.08 7.03
N PRO A 75 6.94 7.03 7.63
CA PRO A 75 6.13 6.07 6.89
C PRO A 75 4.85 6.71 6.33
N GLU A 76 4.34 7.80 6.91
CA GLU A 76 3.21 8.56 6.35
C GLU A 76 3.50 9.15 4.98
N GLU A 77 4.71 9.69 4.77
CA GLU A 77 5.10 10.27 3.48
C GLU A 77 5.22 9.18 2.41
N VAL A 78 5.80 8.03 2.77
CA VAL A 78 5.95 6.88 1.87
C VAL A 78 4.60 6.24 1.57
N HIS A 79 3.74 6.08 2.58
CA HIS A 79 2.36 5.65 2.41
C HIS A 79 1.59 6.57 1.46
N GLY A 80 1.66 7.90 1.68
CA GLY A 80 0.97 8.88 0.83
C GLY A 80 1.46 8.84 -0.62
N PHE A 81 2.76 8.61 -0.84
CA PHE A 81 3.30 8.39 -2.18
C PHE A 81 2.70 7.16 -2.86
N TYR A 82 2.72 6.00 -2.19
CA TYR A 82 2.19 4.77 -2.80
C TYR A 82 0.68 4.82 -2.99
N LEU A 83 -0.07 5.39 -2.05
CA LEU A 83 -1.49 5.65 -2.21
C LEU A 83 -1.77 6.55 -3.42
N GLY A 84 -0.97 7.59 -3.64
CA GLY A 84 -1.10 8.46 -4.81
C GLY A 84 -0.69 7.82 -6.14
N LYS A 85 0.23 6.85 -6.12
CA LYS A 85 0.77 6.21 -7.33
C LYS A 85 0.08 4.92 -7.73
N LEU A 86 -0.38 4.14 -6.78
CA LEU A 86 -1.03 2.85 -6.99
C LEU A 86 -2.54 2.95 -6.80
N GLY A 87 -3.01 4.01 -6.13
CA GLY A 87 -4.35 4.02 -5.56
C GLY A 87 -4.41 3.06 -4.37
N GLY A 88 -5.60 2.51 -4.16
CA GLY A 88 -5.86 1.61 -3.05
C GLY A 88 -7.22 1.92 -2.45
N LYS A 89 -8.02 0.89 -2.25
CA LYS A 89 -9.21 0.98 -1.39
C LYS A 89 -8.97 0.11 -0.17
N VAL A 90 -9.34 0.64 0.99
CA VAL A 90 -9.47 -0.20 2.19
C VAL A 90 -10.67 -1.09 1.93
N ASP A 91 -10.41 -2.33 1.55
CA ASP A 91 -11.42 -3.30 1.21
C ASP A 91 -11.01 -4.66 1.77
N TYR A 92 -11.88 -5.20 2.63
CA TYR A 92 -11.72 -6.52 3.24
C TYR A 92 -12.59 -7.57 2.53
N SER A 93 -13.42 -7.15 1.57
CA SER A 93 -14.27 -8.03 0.79
C SER A 93 -13.53 -8.49 -0.48
N SER A 94 -12.77 -9.58 -0.35
CA SER A 94 -12.11 -10.22 -1.49
C SER A 94 -13.08 -11.04 -2.34
N GLU A 95 -14.29 -10.54 -2.60
CA GLU A 95 -15.30 -11.28 -3.36
C GLU A 95 -14.83 -11.57 -4.80
N ASP A 96 -13.99 -10.69 -5.36
CA ASP A 96 -13.35 -10.90 -6.66
C ASP A 96 -11.95 -11.52 -6.49
N GLY A 97 -11.90 -12.82 -6.21
CA GLY A 97 -10.67 -13.60 -6.26
C GLY A 97 -9.99 -13.56 -7.64
N HIS A 98 -8.75 -14.03 -7.73
CA HIS A 98 -7.95 -14.04 -8.97
C HIS A 98 -8.61 -14.80 -10.15
N GLU A 99 -9.60 -15.64 -9.86
CA GLU A 99 -10.43 -16.36 -10.83
C GLU A 99 -11.25 -15.43 -11.73
N SER A 100 -11.66 -14.26 -11.22
CA SER A 100 -12.44 -13.26 -11.96
C SER A 100 -11.62 -12.47 -13.00
N ILE A 101 -10.29 -12.54 -12.92
CA ILE A 101 -9.39 -11.73 -13.74
C ILE A 101 -9.34 -12.31 -15.16
N ARG A 102 -9.79 -11.55 -16.16
CA ARG A 102 -9.64 -11.92 -17.58
C ARG A 102 -8.16 -11.80 -18.02
N PRO A 103 -7.71 -12.54 -19.05
CA PRO A 103 -6.37 -12.33 -19.63
C PRO A 103 -6.11 -10.86 -19.99
N GLY A 104 -4.97 -10.32 -19.56
CA GLY A 104 -4.67 -8.89 -19.67
C GLY A 104 -5.34 -8.00 -18.62
N GLY A 105 -6.16 -8.56 -17.73
CA GLY A 105 -6.82 -7.87 -16.61
C GLY A 105 -5.93 -7.69 -15.39
N SER A 106 -6.51 -7.06 -14.36
CA SER A 106 -5.93 -6.89 -13.02
C SER A 106 -7.03 -6.73 -11.97
N THR A 107 -6.77 -7.10 -10.72
CA THR A 107 -7.64 -6.74 -9.58
C THR A 107 -7.50 -5.25 -9.25
N PRO A 108 -8.44 -4.64 -8.50
CA PRO A 108 -8.16 -3.41 -7.78
C PRO A 108 -6.95 -3.57 -6.84
N VAL A 109 -6.29 -2.45 -6.51
CA VAL A 109 -5.28 -2.45 -5.44
C VAL A 109 -6.00 -2.46 -4.11
N ILE A 110 -5.75 -3.49 -3.32
CA ILE A 110 -6.22 -3.62 -1.94
C ILE A 110 -5.20 -2.92 -1.05
N LEU A 111 -5.68 -2.03 -0.18
CA LEU A 111 -4.88 -1.37 0.84
C LEU A 111 -5.24 -1.95 2.22
N SER A 112 -4.25 -2.53 2.89
CA SER A 112 -4.30 -2.80 4.32
C SER A 112 -3.48 -1.75 5.07
N LEU A 113 -3.99 -1.26 6.19
CA LEU A 113 -3.32 -0.28 7.05
C LEU A 113 -3.39 -0.76 8.49
N ASP A 114 -2.22 -0.99 9.08
CA ASP A 114 -2.04 -1.20 10.51
C ASP A 114 -1.50 0.09 11.13
N ALA A 115 -2.27 0.64 12.07
CA ALA A 115 -1.91 1.85 12.79
C ALA A 115 -1.26 1.51 14.12
N HIS A 116 -0.39 2.38 14.62
CA HIS A 116 0.16 2.20 15.96
C HIS A 116 -0.95 2.19 17.02
N GLY A 117 -1.05 1.08 17.77
CA GLY A 117 -1.81 0.99 19.01
C GLY A 117 -1.16 1.80 20.15
N PHE A 118 -1.98 2.21 21.12
CA PHE A 118 -1.58 3.03 22.28
C PHE A 118 -1.99 2.41 23.63
N ASP A 119 -2.23 1.10 23.65
CA ASP A 119 -2.43 0.36 24.88
C ASP A 119 -1.11 0.20 25.65
N VAL A 120 -1.19 -0.35 26.86
CA VAL A 120 0.02 -0.73 27.61
C VAL A 120 0.63 -1.96 26.94
N GLU A 121 1.91 -1.86 26.58
CA GLU A 121 2.66 -2.97 25.98
C GLU A 121 3.77 -3.41 26.94
N LEU A 122 4.14 -4.69 26.89
CA LEU A 122 5.29 -5.21 27.64
C LEU A 122 6.58 -4.85 26.91
N GLY A 123 7.44 -4.10 27.59
CA GLY A 123 8.75 -3.72 27.10
C GLY A 123 9.73 -4.89 27.00
N PRO A 124 10.88 -4.70 26.34
CA PRO A 124 11.93 -5.73 26.22
C PRO A 124 12.49 -6.21 27.55
N ASP A 125 12.42 -5.38 28.59
CA ASP A 125 12.83 -5.68 29.97
C ASP A 125 11.68 -6.27 30.82
N GLY A 126 10.55 -6.58 30.20
CA GLY A 126 9.35 -7.12 30.85
C GLY A 126 8.55 -6.10 31.65
N ARG A 127 8.84 -4.80 31.53
CA ARG A 127 8.10 -3.74 32.23
C ARG A 127 7.00 -3.16 31.37
N ASP A 128 5.93 -2.74 32.01
CA ASP A 128 4.85 -2.01 31.35
C ASP A 128 5.36 -0.72 30.73
N MET A 129 5.10 -0.57 29.43
CA MET A 129 5.36 0.64 28.68
C MET A 129 4.01 1.32 28.39
N PRO A 130 3.75 2.51 28.97
CA PRO A 130 2.49 3.21 28.74
C PRO A 130 2.41 3.76 27.32
N GLY A 131 1.36 3.42 26.57
CA GLY A 131 1.18 3.91 25.19
C GLY A 131 1.11 5.44 25.06
N ALA A 132 0.86 6.17 26.16
CA ALA A 132 1.01 7.62 26.22
C ALA A 132 2.44 8.10 25.86
N LYS A 133 3.48 7.34 26.25
CA LYS A 133 4.88 7.61 25.90
C LYS A 133 5.08 7.49 24.39
N LYS A 134 4.58 6.40 23.79
CA LYS A 134 4.57 6.17 22.33
C LYS A 134 3.88 7.32 21.60
N ARG A 135 2.64 7.63 22.00
CA ARG A 135 1.84 8.73 21.42
C ARG A 135 2.57 10.07 21.49
N GLY A 136 3.18 10.39 22.63
CA GLY A 136 3.95 11.63 22.80
C GLY A 136 5.14 11.72 21.85
N LEU A 137 5.88 10.61 21.66
CA LEU A 137 6.96 10.56 20.68
C LEU A 137 6.46 10.74 19.25
N LEU A 138 5.44 9.95 18.83
CA LEU A 138 4.92 10.05 17.47
C LEU A 138 4.37 11.45 17.17
N THR A 139 3.65 12.06 18.11
CA THR A 139 3.13 13.43 17.98
C THR A 139 4.23 14.48 17.83
N LYS A 140 5.38 14.27 18.50
CA LYS A 140 6.52 15.19 18.43
C LYS A 140 7.24 15.14 17.08
N PHE A 141 7.31 13.98 16.44
CA PHE A 141 8.18 13.77 15.27
C PHE A 141 7.43 13.48 13.96
N ARG A 142 6.14 13.17 14.00
CA ARG A 142 5.35 12.76 12.84
C ARG A 142 4.01 13.47 12.83
N LYS A 143 3.56 13.84 11.62
CA LYS A 143 2.19 14.25 11.39
C LYS A 143 1.35 12.99 11.16
N PRO A 144 0.22 12.78 11.87
CA PRO A 144 -0.64 11.63 11.59
C PRO A 144 -1.28 11.75 10.20
N LEU A 145 -1.83 10.64 9.72
CA LEU A 145 -2.72 10.60 8.57
C LEU A 145 -3.95 11.49 8.80
N ALA A 146 -4.72 11.74 7.74
CA ALA A 146 -5.97 12.50 7.84
C ALA A 146 -7.00 11.84 8.79
N SER A 147 -6.93 10.53 8.99
CA SER A 147 -7.74 9.79 9.98
C SER A 147 -7.32 10.06 11.44
N GLY A 148 -6.16 10.70 11.67
CA GLY A 148 -5.60 10.93 13.00
C GLY A 148 -4.67 9.80 13.48
N GLU A 149 -4.47 8.77 12.67
CA GLU A 149 -3.64 7.60 12.99
C GLU A 149 -2.20 7.76 12.47
N TRP A 150 -1.26 7.03 13.07
CA TRP A 150 0.13 6.93 12.60
C TRP A 150 0.38 5.55 12.02
N VAL A 151 0.98 5.49 10.83
CA VAL A 151 1.27 4.25 10.10
C VAL A 151 2.28 3.40 10.87
N GLN A 152 1.89 2.20 11.28
CA GLN A 152 2.84 1.19 11.72
C GLN A 152 3.28 0.36 10.52
N GLU A 153 2.31 -0.12 9.76
CA GLU A 153 2.51 -0.82 8.50
C GLU A 153 1.39 -0.45 7.52
N SER A 154 1.69 -0.37 6.22
CA SER A 154 0.66 -0.40 5.19
C SER A 154 1.08 -1.29 4.04
N GLN A 155 0.12 -1.99 3.44
CA GLN A 155 0.36 -2.94 2.36
C GLN A 155 -0.57 -2.66 1.18
N PHE A 156 0.02 -2.59 -0.01
CA PHE A 156 -0.70 -2.47 -1.28
C PHE A 156 -0.55 -3.78 -2.04
N GLN A 157 -1.67 -4.41 -2.38
CA GLN A 157 -1.70 -5.74 -2.99
C GLN A 157 -2.58 -5.75 -4.24
N TRP A 158 -2.11 -6.37 -5.32
CA TRP A 158 -2.92 -6.59 -6.53
C TRP A 158 -2.41 -7.77 -7.34
N ILE A 159 -3.28 -8.32 -8.19
CA ILE A 159 -2.97 -9.46 -9.04
C ILE A 159 -3.13 -9.12 -10.52
N VAL A 160 -2.01 -9.32 -11.20
CA VAL A 160 -1.74 -9.48 -12.62
C VAL A 160 -2.31 -10.73 -13.30
N ARG A 161 -3.11 -10.68 -14.38
CA ARG A 161 -3.17 -11.79 -15.34
C ARG A 161 -2.59 -11.38 -16.69
N ASP A 162 -1.59 -12.11 -17.18
CA ASP A 162 -1.03 -11.81 -18.50
C ASP A 162 -1.87 -12.38 -19.65
N ALA A 163 -1.45 -12.15 -20.89
CA ALA A 163 -2.19 -12.59 -22.07
C ALA A 163 -2.19 -14.12 -22.26
N LYS A 164 -1.25 -14.84 -21.63
CA LYS A 164 -1.17 -16.30 -21.67
C LYS A 164 -1.98 -16.96 -20.54
N GLY A 165 -2.47 -16.16 -19.60
CA GLY A 165 -3.21 -16.64 -18.44
C GLY A 165 -2.36 -16.79 -17.18
N ASP A 166 -1.04 -16.60 -17.26
CA ASP A 166 -0.16 -16.64 -16.09
C ASP A 166 -0.48 -15.49 -15.14
N LEU A 167 -0.34 -15.75 -13.85
CA LEU A 167 -0.64 -14.78 -12.80
C LEU A 167 0.64 -14.18 -12.20
N ARG A 168 0.54 -12.92 -11.78
CA ARG A 168 1.56 -12.27 -10.95
C ARG A 168 0.90 -11.57 -9.78
N SER A 169 1.31 -11.84 -8.55
CA SER A 169 0.92 -11.02 -7.41
C SER A 169 1.99 -9.96 -7.16
N PHE A 170 1.55 -8.79 -6.70
CA PHE A 170 2.39 -7.68 -6.35
C PHE A 170 2.04 -7.21 -4.95
N HIS A 171 3.05 -7.06 -4.11
CA HIS A 171 2.91 -6.60 -2.73
C HIS A 171 3.92 -5.46 -2.51
N VAL A 172 3.44 -4.33 -2.03
CA VAL A 172 4.29 -3.23 -1.54
C VAL A 172 3.95 -3.01 -0.07
N SER A 173 4.88 -3.33 0.83
CA SER A 173 4.75 -3.04 2.26
C SER A 173 5.58 -1.82 2.62
N VAL A 174 5.03 -0.95 3.47
CA VAL A 174 5.67 0.23 4.06
C VAL A 174 5.63 0.06 5.56
N GLN A 175 6.79 0.01 6.23
CA GLN A 175 6.90 -0.29 7.65
C GLN A 175 7.67 0.79 8.41
N ASP A 176 7.17 1.17 9.59
CA ASP A 176 7.93 2.01 10.51
C ASP A 176 9.06 1.23 11.19
N GLN A 177 10.30 1.67 10.94
CA GLN A 177 11.50 1.17 11.63
C GLN A 177 12.25 2.31 12.32
N GLY A 178 11.56 3.44 12.54
CA GLY A 178 12.10 4.64 13.14
C GLY A 178 11.88 4.74 14.64
N LEU A 179 10.85 4.06 15.16
CA LEU A 179 10.53 4.01 16.59
C LEU A 179 11.36 2.94 17.29
N ALA A 180 12.13 3.34 18.32
CA ALA A 180 12.85 2.38 19.15
C ALA A 180 11.88 1.42 19.87
N ARG A 181 12.26 0.15 20.02
CA ARG A 181 11.40 -0.89 20.63
C ARG A 181 10.93 -0.55 22.05
N ASP A 182 11.71 0.21 22.81
CA ASP A 182 11.41 0.68 24.17
C ASP A 182 10.76 2.08 24.22
N TRP A 183 10.42 2.62 23.05
CA TRP A 183 9.92 3.97 22.83
C TRP A 183 10.78 5.04 23.53
N SER A 184 12.09 4.84 23.58
CA SER A 184 13.03 5.85 24.12
C SER A 184 13.28 6.99 23.14
N SER A 185 13.19 6.70 21.85
CA SER A 185 13.53 7.64 20.78
C SER A 185 12.79 7.32 19.49
N TYR A 186 12.74 8.31 18.60
CA TYR A 186 12.29 8.15 17.23
C TYR A 186 13.26 8.86 16.29
N ARG A 187 13.60 8.20 15.19
CA ARG A 187 14.34 8.78 14.05
C ARG A 187 13.66 8.32 12.76
N PRO A 188 13.37 9.21 11.80
CA PRO A 188 12.78 8.81 10.52
C PRO A 188 13.58 7.68 9.85
N ASN A 189 12.92 6.53 9.66
CA ASN A 189 13.46 5.35 9.01
C ASN A 189 12.29 4.46 8.60
N THR A 190 12.05 4.37 7.30
CA THR A 190 10.98 3.54 6.73
C THR A 190 11.58 2.44 5.90
N VAL A 191 11.13 1.21 6.13
CA VAL A 191 11.42 0.08 5.24
C VAL A 191 10.31 -0.03 4.22
N VAL A 192 10.68 -0.23 2.96
CA VAL A 192 9.77 -0.59 1.89
C VAL A 192 10.15 -1.96 1.37
N GLU A 193 9.21 -2.89 1.36
CA GLU A 193 9.39 -4.20 0.76
C GLU A 193 8.51 -4.31 -0.49
N ILE A 194 9.12 -4.71 -1.60
CA ILE A 194 8.41 -4.98 -2.85
C ILE A 194 8.60 -6.46 -3.17
N THR A 195 7.50 -7.19 -3.15
CA THR A 195 7.46 -8.61 -3.51
C THR A 195 6.65 -8.79 -4.78
N VAL A 196 7.21 -9.56 -5.72
CA VAL A 196 6.50 -9.94 -6.95
C VAL A 196 6.62 -11.45 -7.10
N ASN A 197 5.49 -12.14 -7.07
CA ASN A 197 5.41 -13.58 -7.29
C ASN A 197 4.81 -13.86 -8.66
N GLN A 198 5.24 -14.94 -9.29
CA GLN A 198 4.73 -15.44 -10.55
C GLN A 198 4.16 -16.83 -10.34
N PHE A 199 2.99 -17.06 -10.91
CA PHE A 199 2.27 -18.31 -10.85
C PHE A 199 1.87 -18.75 -12.25
N ARG A 200 1.86 -20.07 -12.47
CA ARG A 200 1.40 -20.69 -13.70
C ARG A 200 0.09 -21.41 -13.41
N GLN A 201 -0.91 -21.12 -14.23
CA GLN A 201 -2.18 -21.84 -14.25
C GLN A 201 -2.06 -23.08 -15.14
#